data_AF-A0AA39KPN1-F1
#
_entry.id   AF-A0AA39KPN1-F1
#
_cell.length_a   1.000
_cell.length_b   1.000
_cell.length_c   1.000
_cell.angle_alpha   90.00
_cell.angle_beta   90.00
_cell.angle_gamma   90.00
#
_symmetry.space_group_name_H-M   'P 1'
#
loop_
_entity.id
_entity.type
_entity.pdbx_description
1 polymer ?
#
loop_
_entity_poly.entity_id
_entity_poly.type
_entity_poly.pdbx_seq_one_letter_code
_entity_poly.pdbx_strand_id
1 'polypeptide(L)'
;MNLKSLCMFVKEQMYNEFQKISLNDNKCIKTQSLNQGIYWIHNLVLLTLIKGHLILMSRATGSDHKKQKSIKLLQQYNRRVSILKSETRNILHHPLPREIRQLDPKVHVEGITYDRLKYFIQGYLTGEQYLNEFASCSSKCWEYSRTKHHNERGFFIPNSNLICHGTIHNCKESPIQYICEQPHSKRNDRRYVEVNFSKWNTPHCNNKTNQKNRKRIKAFSVVEAGILPWAMNNHEMCELCECYCDYKNTVKSIRSFSLKEVNSNTNENYVITGIRFRIVNQVICLQIQQGKLTNTIIDPETVHWQPVNLPLLKNNNQVVRLNYTIRSLNLDDVEVSRSSIVTGVKVFRNGSMNSSPIWYFPKSNVETRKEININNLNVPTSSLEENEILSKPNEYYVKFTTTSWKTDIAQTVVPFIDLQEVTTDPPSAIGGVGIYHKRQKSDGGFIAPKLLSVNYSSIL
;
A
#
# COMPACT_ATOMS: atom_id res chain seq x y z
N MET A 1 -29.87 -14.08 38.05
CA MET A 1 -29.98 -13.28 36.81
C MET A 1 -31.36 -13.56 36.20
N ASN A 2 -32.21 -12.54 36.02
CA ASN A 2 -33.62 -12.71 35.65
C ASN A 2 -33.75 -12.95 34.12
N LEU A 3 -34.68 -13.79 33.64
CA LEU A 3 -34.82 -14.11 32.20
C LEU A 3 -34.98 -12.86 31.32
N LYS A 4 -35.64 -11.81 31.85
CA LYS A 4 -35.75 -10.51 31.19
C LYS A 4 -34.40 -9.85 30.95
N SER A 5 -33.48 -9.91 31.92
CA SER A 5 -32.15 -9.31 31.77
C SER A 5 -31.28 -10.08 30.78
N LEU A 6 -31.44 -11.40 30.69
CA LEU A 6 -30.72 -12.22 29.72
C LEU A 6 -31.22 -12.01 28.29
N CYS A 7 -32.55 -11.92 28.08
CA CYS A 7 -33.13 -11.59 26.78
C CYS A 7 -32.79 -10.17 26.32
N MET A 8 -32.78 -9.18 27.23
CA MET A 8 -32.35 -7.82 26.90
C MET A 8 -30.87 -7.77 26.52
N PHE A 9 -30.00 -8.45 27.27
CA PHE A 9 -28.56 -8.54 26.95
C PHE A 9 -28.30 -9.19 25.59
N VAL A 10 -29.00 -10.28 25.27
CA VAL A 10 -28.90 -10.94 23.95
C VAL A 10 -29.41 -10.05 22.83
N LYS A 11 -30.53 -9.35 23.04
CA LYS A 11 -31.09 -8.42 22.07
C LYS A 11 -30.14 -7.24 21.83
N GLU A 12 -29.52 -6.70 22.89
CA GLU A 12 -28.49 -5.67 22.80
C GLU A 12 -27.25 -6.17 22.06
N GLN A 13 -26.74 -7.38 22.35
CA GLN A 13 -25.61 -7.93 21.60
C GLN A 13 -25.94 -8.16 20.13
N MET A 14 -27.11 -8.71 19.81
CA MET A 14 -27.54 -8.87 18.42
C MET A 14 -27.72 -7.52 17.72
N TYR A 15 -28.29 -6.53 18.41
CA TYR A 15 -28.45 -5.18 17.88
C TYR A 15 -27.09 -4.50 17.66
N ASN A 16 -26.15 -4.66 18.57
CA ASN A 16 -24.80 -4.12 18.45
C ASN A 16 -24.00 -4.78 17.32
N GLU A 17 -24.08 -6.10 17.15
CA GLU A 17 -23.43 -6.80 16.02
C GLU A 17 -24.10 -6.45 14.69
N PHE A 18 -25.43 -6.34 14.66
CA PHE A 18 -26.16 -5.88 13.48
C PHE A 18 -25.82 -4.42 13.14
N GLN A 19 -25.71 -3.54 14.15
CA GLN A 19 -25.27 -2.16 13.95
C GLN A 19 -23.83 -2.06 13.45
N LYS A 20 -22.89 -2.89 13.95
CA LYS A 20 -21.52 -2.96 13.39
C LYS A 20 -21.52 -3.34 11.91
N ILE A 21 -22.47 -4.16 11.48
CA ILE A 21 -22.60 -4.61 10.09
C ILE A 21 -23.39 -3.60 9.23
N SER A 22 -24.44 -2.95 9.77
CA SER A 22 -25.37 -2.07 9.03
C SER A 22 -25.02 -0.58 9.06
N LEU A 23 -24.32 -0.07 10.09
CA LEU A 23 -23.94 1.35 10.18
C LEU A 23 -22.60 1.67 9.49
N ASN A 24 -21.93 0.65 8.98
CA ASN A 24 -20.62 0.81 8.36
C ASN A 24 -20.67 1.30 6.91
N ASP A 25 -21.85 1.65 6.39
CA ASP A 25 -22.00 2.34 5.10
C ASP A 25 -21.49 3.80 5.12
N ASN A 26 -21.15 4.39 6.28
CA ASN A 26 -20.70 5.79 6.33
C ASN A 26 -19.48 6.13 7.23
N LYS A 27 -18.73 5.16 7.78
CA LYS A 27 -17.42 5.37 8.47
C LYS A 27 -16.73 4.04 8.79
N CYS A 28 -16.14 3.40 7.78
CA CYS A 28 -15.88 1.97 7.77
C CYS A 28 -14.48 1.49 8.24
N ILE A 29 -14.19 1.38 9.54
CA ILE A 29 -13.02 0.56 9.97
C ILE A 29 -13.41 -0.92 9.82
N LYS A 30 -13.00 -1.59 8.73
CA LYS A 30 -13.32 -3.01 8.48
C LYS A 30 -12.24 -3.91 9.06
N THR A 31 -12.34 -4.24 10.34
CA THR A 31 -11.57 -5.32 10.99
C THR A 31 -12.20 -6.71 10.80
N GLN A 32 -13.38 -6.76 10.18
CA GLN A 32 -14.09 -7.98 9.79
C GLN A 32 -14.66 -7.83 8.38
N SER A 33 -14.75 -8.93 7.66
CA SER A 33 -15.44 -8.96 6.36
C SER A 33 -16.94 -9.18 6.52
N LEU A 34 -17.74 -8.88 5.49
CA LEU A 34 -19.18 -9.15 5.53
C LEU A 34 -19.46 -10.65 5.64
N ASN A 35 -18.69 -11.48 4.93
CA ASN A 35 -18.77 -12.94 5.03
C ASN A 35 -18.53 -13.43 6.46
N GLN A 36 -17.54 -12.85 7.16
CA GLN A 36 -17.23 -13.14 8.54
C GLN A 36 -18.32 -12.64 9.50
N GLY A 37 -18.82 -11.43 9.30
CA GLY A 37 -19.89 -10.85 10.15
C GLY A 37 -21.17 -11.68 10.13
N ILE A 38 -21.58 -12.18 8.97
CA ILE A 38 -22.76 -13.07 8.86
C ILE A 38 -22.55 -14.39 9.62
N TYR A 39 -21.34 -14.96 9.54
CA TYR A 39 -20.99 -16.15 10.32
C TYR A 39 -21.01 -15.88 11.84
N TRP A 40 -20.54 -14.72 12.30
CA TRP A 40 -20.65 -14.33 13.70
C TRP A 40 -22.09 -14.18 14.16
N ILE A 41 -22.96 -13.56 13.35
CA ILE A 41 -24.40 -13.50 13.65
C ILE A 41 -24.97 -14.92 13.78
N HIS A 42 -24.64 -15.83 12.87
CA HIS A 42 -25.09 -17.22 12.94
C HIS A 42 -24.71 -17.86 14.27
N ASN A 43 -23.45 -17.75 14.68
CA ASN A 43 -22.96 -18.30 15.95
C ASN A 43 -23.64 -17.66 17.16
N LEU A 44 -23.86 -16.34 17.13
CA LEU A 44 -24.57 -15.63 18.18
C LEU A 44 -26.00 -16.14 18.32
N VAL A 45 -26.75 -16.24 17.21
CA VAL A 45 -28.13 -16.78 17.22
C VAL A 45 -28.13 -18.23 17.70
N LEU A 46 -27.19 -19.07 17.25
CA LEU A 46 -27.07 -20.46 17.69
C LEU A 46 -26.84 -20.56 19.21
N LEU A 47 -25.92 -19.75 19.76
CA LEU A 47 -25.68 -19.68 21.21
C LEU A 47 -26.94 -19.27 21.99
N THR A 48 -27.73 -18.35 21.44
CA THR A 48 -28.97 -17.91 22.09
C THR A 48 -30.04 -18.99 22.07
N LEU A 49 -30.13 -19.76 20.98
CA LEU A 49 -31.01 -20.93 20.88
C LEU A 49 -30.60 -22.01 21.89
N ILE A 50 -29.30 -22.29 22.02
CA ILE A 50 -28.76 -23.24 23.01
C ILE A 50 -29.12 -22.79 24.43
N LYS A 51 -28.83 -21.54 24.79
CA LYS A 51 -29.16 -20.98 26.11
C LYS A 51 -30.67 -21.06 26.39
N GLY A 52 -31.50 -20.68 25.41
CA GLY A 52 -32.95 -20.77 25.52
C GLY A 52 -33.44 -22.21 25.73
N HIS A 53 -32.87 -23.17 25.00
CA HIS A 53 -33.18 -24.59 25.14
C HIS A 53 -32.80 -25.11 26.53
N LEU A 54 -31.60 -24.80 27.03
CA LEU A 54 -31.14 -25.21 28.37
C LEU A 54 -32.06 -24.66 29.47
N ILE A 55 -32.51 -23.41 29.36
CA ILE A 55 -33.46 -22.80 30.31
C ILE A 55 -34.80 -23.55 30.29
N LEU A 56 -35.33 -23.86 29.10
CA LEU A 56 -36.59 -24.61 28.97
C LEU A 56 -36.46 -26.04 29.53
N MET A 57 -35.33 -26.71 29.29
CA MET A 57 -35.04 -28.04 29.82
C MET A 57 -34.91 -28.05 31.34
N SER A 58 -34.28 -27.03 31.94
CA SER A 58 -34.17 -26.90 33.40
C SER A 58 -35.53 -26.82 34.10
N ARG A 59 -36.56 -26.29 33.42
CA ARG A 59 -37.94 -26.18 33.93
C ARG A 59 -38.78 -27.45 33.71
N ALA A 60 -38.25 -28.40 32.94
CA ALA A 60 -38.97 -29.59 32.49
C ALA A 60 -38.63 -30.87 33.29
N THR A 61 -38.01 -30.78 34.47
CA THR A 61 -37.64 -31.96 35.28
C THR A 61 -38.79 -32.41 36.22
N GLY A 62 -39.02 -33.74 36.32
CA GLY A 62 -39.76 -34.35 37.45
C GLY A 62 -41.09 -35.13 37.22
N SER A 63 -41.50 -35.56 36.02
CA SER A 63 -42.60 -36.55 35.83
C SER A 63 -42.65 -37.12 34.39
N ASP A 64 -43.36 -38.22 34.13
CA ASP A 64 -43.46 -38.82 32.77
C ASP A 64 -44.14 -37.90 31.73
N HIS A 65 -45.14 -37.11 32.14
CA HIS A 65 -45.72 -36.05 31.29
C HIS A 65 -44.69 -34.96 30.93
N LYS A 66 -43.72 -34.71 31.80
CA LYS A 66 -42.64 -33.76 31.52
C LYS A 66 -41.56 -34.34 30.59
N LYS A 67 -41.36 -35.67 30.52
CA LYS A 67 -40.49 -36.34 29.53
C LYS A 67 -41.00 -36.16 28.09
N GLN A 68 -42.31 -36.31 27.85
CA GLN A 68 -42.87 -36.03 26.52
C GLN A 68 -42.71 -34.56 26.12
N LYS A 69 -42.80 -33.64 27.10
CA LYS A 69 -42.58 -32.21 26.89
C LYS A 69 -41.11 -31.91 26.54
N SER A 70 -40.14 -32.57 27.17
CA SER A 70 -38.72 -32.40 26.84
C SER A 70 -38.39 -32.92 25.43
N ILE A 71 -39.00 -34.03 24.99
CA ILE A 71 -38.83 -34.54 23.61
C ILE A 71 -39.35 -33.53 22.58
N LYS A 72 -40.54 -32.97 22.80
CA LYS A 72 -41.09 -31.92 21.91
C LYS A 72 -40.21 -30.66 21.88
N LEU A 73 -39.65 -30.25 23.02
CA LEU A 73 -38.73 -29.11 23.11
C LEU A 73 -37.43 -29.36 22.33
N LEU A 74 -36.89 -30.57 22.39
CA LEU A 74 -35.70 -30.96 21.62
C LEU A 74 -35.98 -30.96 20.11
N GLN A 75 -37.14 -31.49 19.67
CA GLN A 75 -37.55 -31.45 18.27
C GLN A 75 -37.70 -30.01 17.75
N GLN A 76 -38.31 -29.11 18.54
CA GLN A 76 -38.44 -27.70 18.17
C GLN A 76 -37.07 -27.00 18.08
N TYR A 77 -36.16 -27.29 19.02
CA TYR A 77 -34.80 -26.77 18.98
C TYR A 77 -34.06 -27.23 17.72
N ASN A 78 -34.08 -28.55 17.43
CA ASN A 78 -33.44 -29.12 16.25
C ASN A 78 -33.98 -28.51 14.95
N ARG A 79 -35.31 -28.30 14.87
CA ARG A 79 -35.95 -27.64 13.72
C ARG A 79 -35.50 -26.19 13.55
N ARG A 80 -35.35 -25.43 14.63
CA ARG A 80 -34.87 -24.03 14.56
C ARG A 80 -33.40 -23.97 14.13
N VAL A 81 -32.57 -24.85 14.67
CA VAL A 81 -31.16 -24.94 14.29
C VAL A 81 -31.00 -25.36 12.83
N SER A 82 -31.80 -26.31 12.34
CA SER A 82 -31.73 -26.74 10.94
C SER A 82 -32.11 -25.63 9.97
N ILE A 83 -33.17 -24.87 10.29
CA ILE A 83 -33.61 -23.72 9.48
C ILE A 83 -32.50 -22.66 9.46
N LEU A 84 -32.02 -22.24 10.64
CA LEU A 84 -30.94 -21.25 10.76
C LEU A 84 -29.70 -21.65 9.96
N LYS A 85 -29.28 -22.91 10.07
CA LYS A 85 -28.12 -23.44 9.33
C LYS A 85 -28.35 -23.39 7.82
N SER A 86 -29.52 -23.81 7.34
CA SER A 86 -29.84 -23.78 5.91
C SER A 86 -29.89 -22.37 5.33
N GLU A 87 -30.53 -21.43 6.03
CA GLU A 87 -30.64 -20.02 5.60
C GLU A 87 -29.28 -19.35 5.56
N THR A 88 -28.48 -19.52 6.62
CA THR A 88 -27.13 -18.95 6.69
C THR A 88 -26.25 -19.52 5.57
N ARG A 89 -26.33 -20.82 5.31
CA ARG A 89 -25.58 -21.46 4.24
C ARG A 89 -25.98 -20.91 2.87
N ASN A 90 -27.27 -20.72 2.62
CA ASN A 90 -27.77 -20.12 1.38
C ASN A 90 -27.24 -18.69 1.19
N ILE A 91 -27.20 -17.87 2.25
CA ILE A 91 -26.66 -16.52 2.20
C ILE A 91 -25.15 -16.54 1.92
N LEU A 92 -24.38 -17.38 2.62
CA LEU A 92 -22.93 -17.45 2.47
C LEU A 92 -22.47 -18.11 1.16
N HIS A 93 -23.34 -18.89 0.50
CA HIS A 93 -23.08 -19.39 -0.86
C HIS A 93 -23.08 -18.28 -1.91
N HIS A 94 -23.71 -17.13 -1.64
CA HIS A 94 -23.59 -15.97 -2.50
C HIS A 94 -22.19 -15.34 -2.33
N PRO A 95 -21.60 -14.77 -3.40
CA PRO A 95 -20.27 -14.16 -3.34
C PRO A 95 -20.31 -12.87 -2.51
N LEU A 96 -20.06 -13.01 -1.20
CA LEU A 96 -19.96 -11.89 -0.26
C LEU A 96 -18.52 -11.36 -0.18
N PRO A 97 -18.32 -10.04 -0.02
CA PRO A 97 -17.00 -9.47 0.19
C PRO A 97 -16.29 -10.09 1.40
N ARG A 98 -15.08 -10.61 1.15
CA ARG A 98 -14.18 -11.15 2.18
C ARG A 98 -13.02 -10.22 2.52
N GLU A 99 -12.97 -9.07 1.86
CA GLU A 99 -11.91 -8.08 2.01
C GLU A 99 -11.97 -7.37 3.37
N ILE A 100 -10.81 -7.30 4.01
CA ILE A 100 -10.52 -6.59 5.24
C ILE A 100 -9.41 -5.61 4.91
N ARG A 101 -9.64 -4.32 5.13
CA ARG A 101 -8.74 -3.24 4.77
C ARG A 101 -8.89 -2.06 5.73
N GLN A 102 -7.86 -1.23 5.79
CA GLN A 102 -7.90 0.00 6.55
C GLN A 102 -8.47 1.15 5.71
N LEU A 103 -9.19 2.07 6.36
CA LEU A 103 -9.58 3.35 5.78
C LEU A 103 -8.39 4.29 5.62
N ASP A 104 -8.63 5.39 4.94
CA ASP A 104 -7.69 6.50 5.00
C ASP A 104 -7.72 7.16 6.38
N PRO A 105 -6.53 7.50 6.91
CA PRO A 105 -6.44 8.29 8.14
C PRO A 105 -6.99 9.69 7.86
N LYS A 106 -7.53 10.35 8.89
CA LYS A 106 -7.98 11.75 8.78
C LYS A 106 -6.87 12.69 8.32
N VAL A 107 -5.62 12.38 8.68
CA VAL A 107 -4.43 13.14 8.29
C VAL A 107 -3.33 12.15 7.98
N HIS A 108 -2.74 12.28 6.79
CA HIS A 108 -1.59 11.49 6.39
C HIS A 108 -0.30 12.06 6.99
N VAL A 109 0.48 11.22 7.66
CA VAL A 109 1.75 11.60 8.28
C VAL A 109 2.87 10.68 7.79
N GLU A 110 3.89 11.27 7.14
CA GLU A 110 5.03 10.54 6.61
C GLU A 110 5.81 9.82 7.73
N GLY A 111 6.11 8.54 7.52
CA GLY A 111 6.76 7.66 8.50
C GLY A 111 5.81 7.04 9.53
N ILE A 112 4.53 7.47 9.58
CA ILE A 112 3.52 6.91 10.50
C ILE A 112 2.42 6.21 9.70
N THR A 113 1.69 6.94 8.86
CA THR A 113 0.57 6.39 8.08
C THR A 113 0.97 6.03 6.66
N TYR A 114 1.99 6.68 6.12
CA TYR A 114 2.53 6.38 4.79
C TYR A 114 4.03 6.65 4.74
N ASP A 115 4.70 6.15 3.72
CA ASP A 115 6.03 6.65 3.33
C ASP A 115 6.13 6.71 1.81
N ARG A 116 7.15 7.37 1.31
CA ARG A 116 7.41 7.59 -0.12
C ARG A 116 8.78 7.07 -0.49
N LEU A 117 8.95 6.72 -1.77
CA LEU A 117 10.26 6.35 -2.28
C LEU A 117 11.15 7.60 -2.35
N LYS A 118 12.38 7.49 -1.82
CA LYS A 118 13.33 8.61 -1.70
C LYS A 118 14.58 8.36 -2.51
N TYR A 119 15.15 9.42 -3.08
CA TYR A 119 16.34 9.34 -3.95
C TYR A 119 16.17 8.29 -5.06
N PHE A 120 14.96 8.24 -5.61
CA PHE A 120 14.62 7.43 -6.78
C PHE A 120 14.44 8.36 -7.98
N ILE A 121 13.66 7.97 -9.00
CA ILE A 121 13.46 8.75 -10.22
C ILE A 121 12.97 10.16 -9.85
N GLN A 122 13.66 11.18 -10.35
CA GLN A 122 13.33 12.58 -10.09
C GLN A 122 13.48 13.41 -11.36
N GLY A 123 12.67 14.47 -11.47
CA GLY A 123 12.87 15.49 -12.49
C GLY A 123 14.26 16.12 -12.37
N TYR A 124 14.94 16.25 -13.50
CA TYR A 124 16.28 16.78 -13.65
C TYR A 124 16.30 17.76 -14.82
N LEU A 125 16.68 19.01 -14.52
CA LEU A 125 16.87 20.06 -15.51
C LEU A 125 18.36 20.12 -15.87
N THR A 126 18.65 20.13 -17.16
CA THR A 126 20.02 20.14 -17.68
C THR A 126 20.04 20.73 -19.09
N GLY A 127 21.10 21.46 -19.42
CA GLY A 127 21.36 21.84 -20.80
C GLY A 127 21.77 20.63 -21.65
N GLU A 128 21.46 20.71 -22.94
CA GLU A 128 21.76 19.70 -23.94
C GLU A 128 23.25 19.30 -24.00
N GLN A 129 24.16 20.28 -23.85
CA GLN A 129 25.60 20.04 -23.85
C GLN A 129 26.05 19.03 -22.77
N TYR A 130 25.31 18.90 -21.67
CA TYR A 130 25.66 17.98 -20.59
C TYR A 130 25.14 16.55 -20.81
N LEU A 131 24.44 16.30 -21.93
CA LEU A 131 23.84 15.01 -22.26
C LEU A 131 24.70 14.17 -23.22
N ASN A 132 25.80 14.72 -23.74
CA ASN A 132 26.69 14.05 -24.69
C ASN A 132 28.17 14.25 -24.34
N GLU A 133 29.06 13.41 -24.88
CA GLU A 133 30.50 13.43 -24.56
C GLU A 133 31.26 14.61 -25.17
N PHE A 134 30.76 15.17 -26.27
CA PHE A 134 31.40 16.24 -27.02
C PHE A 134 30.96 17.64 -26.57
N ALA A 135 30.01 17.69 -25.63
CA ALA A 135 29.32 18.89 -25.21
C ALA A 135 28.79 19.76 -26.35
N SER A 136 28.29 19.11 -27.40
CA SER A 136 27.64 19.77 -28.53
C SER A 136 26.16 20.05 -28.25
N CYS A 137 25.59 20.99 -29.01
CA CYS A 137 24.15 21.33 -28.98
C CYS A 137 23.49 21.11 -30.35
N SER A 138 23.97 20.06 -31.01
CA SER A 138 23.61 19.67 -32.37
C SER A 138 22.39 18.74 -32.44
N SER A 139 21.97 18.19 -31.31
CA SER A 139 20.89 17.21 -31.18
C SER A 139 19.64 17.89 -30.62
N LYS A 140 18.60 17.11 -30.31
CA LYS A 140 17.41 17.59 -29.60
C LYS A 140 17.23 16.86 -28.29
N CYS A 141 16.58 17.51 -27.31
CA CYS A 141 16.38 16.92 -25.99
C CYS A 141 15.65 15.56 -26.07
N TRP A 142 14.65 15.41 -26.95
CA TRP A 142 13.89 14.17 -27.09
C TRP A 142 14.68 12.98 -27.66
N GLU A 143 15.83 13.21 -28.31
CA GLU A 143 16.69 12.13 -28.82
C GLU A 143 17.40 11.38 -27.67
N TYR A 144 17.59 12.05 -26.53
CA TYR A 144 18.22 11.48 -25.34
C TYR A 144 17.23 10.62 -24.53
N SER A 145 16.94 9.43 -25.06
CA SER A 145 16.15 8.41 -24.35
C SER A 145 16.86 7.84 -23.13
N ARG A 146 18.20 7.69 -23.19
CA ARG A 146 19.04 7.21 -22.08
C ARG A 146 20.46 7.74 -22.22
N THR A 147 20.93 8.49 -21.21
CA THR A 147 22.30 9.02 -21.15
C THR A 147 22.78 9.16 -19.70
N LYS A 148 23.90 9.83 -19.47
CA LYS A 148 24.45 10.22 -18.15
C LYS A 148 24.87 11.69 -18.22
N HIS A 149 25.12 12.29 -17.07
CA HIS A 149 25.69 13.64 -17.05
C HIS A 149 27.16 13.59 -17.50
N HIS A 150 27.52 14.43 -18.46
CA HIS A 150 28.88 14.59 -18.95
C HIS A 150 29.44 15.93 -18.46
N ASN A 151 30.53 15.88 -17.71
CA ASN A 151 31.25 17.08 -17.30
C ASN A 151 32.19 17.49 -18.44
N GLU A 152 32.15 18.75 -18.83
CA GLU A 152 33.12 19.32 -19.74
C GLU A 152 34.19 20.12 -18.98
N ARG A 153 35.44 20.10 -19.47
CA ARG A 153 36.52 20.95 -18.95
C ARG A 153 36.29 22.39 -19.44
N GLY A 154 36.00 23.31 -18.53
CA GLY A 154 35.96 24.75 -18.81
C GLY A 154 34.59 25.43 -18.65
N PHE A 155 33.51 24.67 -18.45
CA PHE A 155 32.18 25.21 -18.19
C PHE A 155 31.87 25.34 -16.70
N PHE A 156 30.98 26.27 -16.34
CA PHE A 156 30.54 26.46 -14.96
C PHE A 156 29.79 25.21 -14.48
N ILE A 157 30.39 24.47 -13.54
CA ILE A 157 29.80 23.25 -12.98
C ILE A 157 28.65 23.66 -12.04
N PRO A 158 27.41 23.18 -12.28
CA PRO A 158 26.30 23.42 -11.36
C PRO A 158 26.65 22.93 -9.96
N ASN A 159 25.96 23.46 -8.95
CA ASN A 159 26.01 22.92 -7.60
C ASN A 159 25.82 21.39 -7.64
N SER A 160 26.67 20.61 -6.94
CA SER A 160 26.69 19.14 -7.06
C SER A 160 25.34 18.48 -6.78
N ASN A 161 24.49 19.13 -5.99
CA ASN A 161 23.15 18.66 -5.66
C ASN A 161 22.19 18.71 -6.86
N LEU A 162 22.45 19.60 -7.81
CA LEU A 162 21.68 19.72 -9.03
C LEU A 162 22.06 18.63 -10.03
N ILE A 163 23.28 18.10 -9.96
CA ILE A 163 23.80 17.12 -10.92
C ILE A 163 23.16 15.74 -10.73
N CYS A 164 22.78 15.11 -11.83
CA CYS A 164 22.36 13.72 -11.83
C CYS A 164 23.59 12.79 -11.83
N HIS A 165 23.95 12.21 -10.68
CA HIS A 165 25.01 11.20 -10.57
C HIS A 165 24.57 9.79 -11.02
N GLY A 166 23.47 9.71 -11.75
CA GLY A 166 22.82 8.47 -12.16
C GLY A 166 22.67 8.38 -13.67
N THR A 167 21.73 7.54 -14.10
CA THR A 167 21.32 7.50 -15.51
C THR A 167 20.17 8.46 -15.73
N ILE A 168 20.26 9.22 -16.82
CA ILE A 168 19.25 10.18 -17.27
C ILE A 168 18.39 9.47 -18.32
N HIS A 169 17.07 9.65 -18.24
CA HIS A 169 16.10 8.98 -19.11
C HIS A 169 15.04 9.94 -19.63
N ASN A 170 14.55 9.68 -20.84
CA ASN A 170 13.40 10.33 -21.49
C ASN A 170 13.39 11.85 -21.31
N CYS A 171 14.40 12.50 -21.89
CA CYS A 171 14.49 13.95 -21.96
C CYS A 171 13.48 14.55 -22.96
N LYS A 172 13.15 15.82 -22.77
CA LYS A 172 12.34 16.66 -23.68
C LYS A 172 12.66 18.13 -23.45
N GLU A 173 12.29 18.98 -24.38
CA GLU A 173 12.52 20.43 -24.29
C GLU A 173 11.75 21.05 -23.12
N SER A 174 12.36 22.05 -22.48
CA SER A 174 11.80 22.75 -21.33
C SER A 174 11.70 24.26 -21.58
N PRO A 175 10.53 24.87 -21.32
CA PRO A 175 10.38 26.32 -21.36
C PRO A 175 10.81 27.02 -20.05
N ILE A 176 11.33 26.29 -19.04
CA ILE A 176 11.69 26.84 -17.73
C ILE A 176 12.83 27.86 -17.87
N GLN A 177 12.74 28.98 -17.15
CA GLN A 177 13.73 30.05 -17.20
C GLN A 177 14.44 30.27 -15.86
N TYR A 178 13.72 30.08 -14.76
CA TYR A 178 14.25 30.28 -13.40
C TYR A 178 13.94 29.09 -12.50
N ILE A 179 14.86 28.83 -11.58
CA ILE A 179 14.75 27.75 -10.61
C ILE A 179 14.95 28.25 -9.18
N CYS A 180 14.31 27.57 -8.24
CA CYS A 180 14.56 27.72 -6.81
C CYS A 180 15.25 26.45 -6.30
N GLU A 181 16.56 26.55 -6.06
CA GLU A 181 17.34 25.43 -5.54
C GLU A 181 16.86 25.03 -4.14
N GLN A 182 16.76 23.73 -3.90
CA GLN A 182 16.51 23.23 -2.56
C GLN A 182 17.79 23.34 -1.70
N PRO A 183 17.77 24.07 -0.56
CA PRO A 183 18.94 24.16 0.30
C PRO A 183 19.36 22.78 0.82
N HIS A 184 20.67 22.53 0.81
CA HIS A 184 21.23 21.25 1.23
C HIS A 184 20.83 20.91 2.67
N SER A 185 20.06 19.84 2.83
CA SER A 185 19.63 19.32 4.12
C SER A 185 19.75 17.80 4.11
N LYS A 186 20.20 17.22 5.23
CA LYS A 186 20.30 15.76 5.37
C LYS A 186 18.95 15.05 5.19
N ARG A 187 17.83 15.76 5.31
CA ARG A 187 16.47 15.20 5.30
C ARG A 187 15.67 15.48 4.03
N ASN A 188 16.18 16.31 3.10
CA ASN A 188 15.44 16.64 1.89
C ASN A 188 16.03 15.94 0.67
N ASP A 189 15.20 15.21 -0.04
CA ASP A 189 15.54 14.50 -1.25
C ASP A 189 15.27 15.31 -2.53
N ARG A 190 14.62 16.48 -2.44
CA ARG A 190 14.29 17.33 -3.58
C ARG A 190 15.49 18.12 -4.10
N ARG A 191 15.55 18.35 -5.42
CA ARG A 191 16.50 19.24 -6.11
C ARG A 191 15.94 20.66 -6.22
N TYR A 192 14.66 20.76 -6.57
CA TYR A 192 13.98 22.03 -6.82
C TYR A 192 12.80 22.24 -5.85
N VAL A 193 12.63 23.48 -5.42
CA VAL A 193 11.49 23.93 -4.62
C VAL A 193 10.34 24.35 -5.53
N GLU A 194 10.68 25.15 -6.54
CA GLU A 194 9.77 25.83 -7.46
C GLU A 194 10.56 26.17 -8.74
N VAL A 195 9.86 26.33 -9.86
CA VAL A 195 10.42 26.81 -11.14
C VAL A 195 9.47 27.84 -11.73
N ASN A 196 10.01 28.81 -12.46
CA ASN A 196 9.21 29.82 -13.15
C ASN A 196 9.44 29.75 -14.67
N PHE A 197 8.33 29.89 -15.40
CA PHE A 197 8.27 29.84 -16.86
C PHE A 197 8.29 31.25 -17.51
N SER A 198 8.01 32.31 -16.74
CA SER A 198 7.89 33.67 -17.29
C SER A 198 9.23 34.40 -17.33
N LYS A 199 9.47 35.11 -18.44
CA LYS A 199 10.61 36.03 -18.63
C LYS A 199 10.44 37.37 -17.89
N TRP A 200 9.21 37.76 -17.54
CA TRP A 200 8.86 39.14 -17.18
C TRP A 200 8.52 39.36 -15.70
N ASN A 201 8.47 38.30 -14.89
CA ASN A 201 8.31 38.43 -13.44
C ASN A 201 9.67 38.32 -12.76
N THR A 202 9.94 39.21 -11.80
CA THR A 202 11.08 39.04 -10.90
C THR A 202 11.00 37.66 -10.24
N PRO A 203 12.07 36.86 -10.28
CA PRO A 203 12.01 35.49 -9.78
C PRO A 203 11.89 35.53 -8.25
N HIS A 204 10.68 35.29 -7.76
CA HIS A 204 10.42 35.12 -6.34
C HIS A 204 10.16 33.64 -6.07
N CYS A 205 11.07 33.01 -5.31
CA CYS A 205 10.72 31.79 -4.59
C CYS A 205 9.71 32.22 -3.51
N ASN A 206 8.45 31.84 -3.66
CA ASN A 206 7.41 32.23 -2.71
C ASN A 206 7.88 31.90 -1.29
N ASN A 207 7.84 32.89 -0.38
CA ASN A 207 8.39 32.95 1.00
C ASN A 207 8.41 31.62 1.82
N LYS A 208 9.12 30.58 1.38
CA LYS A 208 9.42 29.39 2.17
C LYS A 208 10.72 29.67 2.90
N THR A 209 10.60 30.30 4.06
CA THR A 209 11.73 30.42 5.00
C THR A 209 12.16 29.02 5.42
N ASN A 210 13.45 28.72 5.27
CA ASN A 210 14.03 27.54 5.90
C ASN A 210 13.78 27.63 7.41
N GLN A 211 12.94 26.74 7.98
CA GLN A 211 12.43 26.80 9.37
C GLN A 211 13.53 26.89 10.45
N LYS A 212 14.81 26.70 10.09
CA LYS A 212 15.94 26.80 11.03
C LYS A 212 16.78 28.07 10.92
N ASN A 213 16.84 28.75 9.77
CA ASN A 213 17.88 29.77 9.52
C ASN A 213 17.39 31.12 8.97
N ARG A 214 16.08 31.33 8.74
CA ARG A 214 15.53 32.60 8.19
C ARG A 214 16.20 33.13 6.90
N LYS A 215 17.12 32.40 6.26
CA LYS A 215 17.70 32.75 4.96
C LYS A 215 16.69 32.42 3.86
N ARG A 216 16.36 33.42 3.03
CA ARG A 216 15.49 33.28 1.87
C ARG A 216 16.11 32.29 0.87
N ILE A 217 15.29 31.40 0.32
CA ILE A 217 15.68 30.56 -0.82
C ILE A 217 15.91 31.51 -2.00
N LYS A 218 17.11 31.49 -2.57
CA LYS A 218 17.45 32.32 -3.72
C LYS A 218 16.89 31.70 -4.98
N ALA A 219 16.33 32.53 -5.85
CA ALA A 219 16.02 32.16 -7.21
C ALA A 219 17.23 32.43 -8.09
N PHE A 220 17.50 31.53 -9.02
CA PHE A 220 18.57 31.66 -10.01
C PHE A 220 17.94 31.46 -11.39
N SER A 221 18.39 32.21 -12.39
CA SER A 221 18.16 31.80 -13.77
C SER A 221 18.84 30.44 -14.02
N VAL A 222 18.34 29.67 -14.99
CA VAL A 222 18.97 28.40 -15.38
C VAL A 222 20.44 28.58 -15.79
N VAL A 223 20.78 29.76 -16.29
CA VAL A 223 22.14 30.15 -16.62
C VAL A 223 22.97 30.38 -15.36
N GLU A 224 22.49 31.22 -14.42
CA GLU A 224 23.20 31.52 -13.17
C GLU A 224 23.43 30.26 -12.32
N ALA A 225 22.50 29.30 -12.40
CA ALA A 225 22.62 28.00 -11.74
C ALA A 225 23.62 27.05 -12.44
N GLY A 226 24.19 27.43 -13.58
CA GLY A 226 25.09 26.60 -14.37
C GLY A 226 24.41 25.51 -15.20
N ILE A 227 23.07 25.46 -15.19
CA ILE A 227 22.27 24.40 -15.81
C ILE A 227 22.31 24.54 -17.34
N LEU A 228 22.27 25.78 -17.84
CA LEU A 228 22.41 26.10 -19.27
C LEU A 228 23.48 27.18 -19.45
N PRO A 229 24.77 26.79 -19.55
CA PRO A 229 25.84 27.73 -19.87
C PRO A 229 25.61 28.45 -21.21
N TRP A 230 26.05 29.70 -21.30
CA TRP A 230 26.26 30.37 -22.58
C TRP A 230 27.45 29.70 -23.28
N ALA A 231 27.19 28.66 -24.09
CA ALA A 231 28.24 28.07 -24.90
C ALA A 231 28.56 29.02 -26.07
N MET A 232 29.61 29.83 -25.90
CA MET A 232 30.26 30.55 -26.99
C MET A 232 31.05 29.54 -27.82
N ASN A 233 30.41 28.92 -28.80
CA ASN A 233 31.07 28.38 -29.99
C ASN A 233 30.04 28.36 -31.13
N ASN A 234 30.14 29.33 -32.03
CA ASN A 234 29.59 29.32 -33.39
C ASN A 234 28.10 28.87 -33.54
N HIS A 235 27.18 29.80 -33.29
CA HIS A 235 25.80 29.85 -33.84
C HIS A 235 24.75 28.83 -33.36
N GLU A 236 25.06 27.85 -32.51
CA GLU A 236 24.04 26.93 -31.94
C GLU A 236 23.73 27.27 -30.47
N MET A 237 22.48 27.65 -30.19
CA MET A 237 21.99 27.86 -28.82
C MET A 237 21.50 26.52 -28.25
N CYS A 238 22.13 26.07 -27.17
CA CYS A 238 21.71 24.88 -26.44
C CYS A 238 20.30 25.02 -25.87
N GLU A 239 19.54 23.95 -25.94
CA GLU A 239 18.21 23.88 -25.34
C GLU A 239 18.27 23.40 -23.89
N LEU A 240 17.33 23.87 -23.06
CA LEU A 240 17.13 23.34 -21.72
C LEU A 240 16.27 22.07 -21.81
N CYS A 241 16.73 20.98 -21.22
CA CYS A 241 16.03 19.71 -21.20
C CYS A 241 15.43 19.38 -19.83
N GLU A 242 14.18 18.91 -19.83
CA GLU A 242 13.49 18.23 -18.72
C GLU A 242 13.67 16.71 -18.87
N CYS A 243 14.42 16.10 -17.96
CA CYS A 243 14.74 14.67 -17.99
C CYS A 243 14.39 13.98 -16.66
N TYR A 244 14.39 12.65 -16.65
CA TYR A 244 14.29 11.86 -15.43
C TYR A 244 15.64 11.31 -14.98
N CYS A 245 16.07 11.66 -13.77
CA CYS A 245 17.29 11.15 -13.16
C CYS A 245 16.98 9.92 -12.29
N ASP A 246 17.47 8.74 -12.69
CA ASP A 246 17.54 7.57 -11.81
C ASP A 246 18.85 7.60 -11.02
N TYR A 247 18.78 8.16 -9.81
CA TYR A 247 19.94 8.46 -8.99
C TYR A 247 20.68 7.19 -8.51
N LYS A 248 22.01 7.20 -8.55
CA LYS A 248 22.82 6.01 -8.20
C LYS A 248 23.01 5.79 -6.70
N ASN A 249 22.82 6.82 -5.86
CA ASN A 249 23.18 6.75 -4.44
C ASN A 249 22.39 5.68 -3.68
N THR A 250 23.12 4.78 -3.04
CA THR A 250 22.60 3.59 -2.36
C THR A 250 22.34 3.82 -0.87
N VAL A 251 22.96 4.82 -0.25
CA VAL A 251 23.03 4.94 1.22
C VAL A 251 21.83 5.69 1.81
N LYS A 252 21.12 6.49 1.01
CA LYS A 252 19.94 7.26 1.46
C LYS A 252 18.64 6.83 0.77
N SER A 253 18.72 5.97 -0.23
CA SER A 253 17.60 5.65 -1.12
C SER A 253 16.63 4.65 -0.51
N ILE A 254 15.35 5.00 -0.44
CA ILE A 254 14.27 4.08 -0.10
C ILE A 254 13.61 3.68 -1.41
N ARG A 255 14.05 2.57 -2.00
CA ARG A 255 13.54 2.05 -3.29
C ARG A 255 13.74 0.55 -3.46
N SER A 256 13.89 -0.17 -2.35
CA SER A 256 14.17 -1.60 -2.37
C SER A 256 13.06 -2.35 -1.65
N PHE A 257 12.61 -3.46 -2.23
CA PHE A 257 11.63 -4.36 -1.64
C PHE A 257 12.31 -5.65 -1.18
N SER A 258 11.99 -6.11 0.01
CA SER A 258 12.40 -7.43 0.49
C SER A 258 11.61 -8.51 -0.23
N LEU A 259 12.32 -9.49 -0.80
CA LEU A 259 11.77 -10.74 -1.33
C LEU A 259 11.80 -11.89 -0.31
N LYS A 260 12.33 -11.63 0.89
CA LYS A 260 12.39 -12.63 1.95
C LYS A 260 10.98 -12.98 2.42
N GLU A 261 10.69 -14.27 2.51
CA GLU A 261 9.44 -14.77 3.07
C GLU A 261 9.32 -14.49 4.56
N VAL A 262 8.08 -14.27 5.00
CA VAL A 262 7.71 -14.03 6.39
C VAL A 262 6.66 -15.05 6.77
N ASN A 263 7.01 -15.95 7.69
CA ASN A 263 6.18 -17.10 8.07
C ASN A 263 5.83 -17.03 9.57
N SER A 264 4.61 -17.43 9.91
CA SER A 264 4.20 -17.65 11.31
C SER A 264 4.89 -18.88 11.91
N ASN A 265 4.91 -18.99 13.24
CA ASN A 265 5.44 -20.17 13.91
C ASN A 265 4.47 -21.37 13.78
N THR A 266 4.52 -22.07 12.65
CA THR A 266 3.63 -23.20 12.38
C THR A 266 3.86 -24.38 13.30
N ASN A 267 5.06 -24.54 13.87
CA ASN A 267 5.37 -25.62 14.82
C ASN A 267 4.57 -25.48 16.13
N GLU A 268 4.20 -24.26 16.51
CA GLU A 268 3.39 -23.96 17.68
C GLU A 268 1.93 -23.61 17.33
N ASN A 269 1.48 -23.95 16.13
CA ASN A 269 0.15 -23.65 15.60
C ASN A 269 -0.17 -22.15 15.50
N TYR A 270 0.82 -21.28 15.26
CA TYR A 270 0.57 -19.87 14.96
C TYR A 270 0.18 -19.66 13.49
N VAL A 271 -0.76 -18.76 13.28
CA VAL A 271 -1.30 -18.38 11.97
C VAL A 271 -1.30 -16.86 11.83
N ILE A 272 -1.37 -16.36 10.60
CA ILE A 272 -1.37 -14.92 10.34
C ILE A 272 -2.73 -14.31 10.66
N THR A 273 -2.73 -13.20 11.40
CA THR A 273 -3.92 -12.43 11.80
C THR A 273 -3.91 -10.99 11.29
N GLY A 274 -2.73 -10.52 10.85
CA GLY A 274 -2.50 -9.13 10.46
C GLY A 274 -1.30 -8.96 9.54
N ILE A 275 -1.29 -7.89 8.78
CA ILE A 275 -0.21 -7.54 7.85
C ILE A 275 -0.02 -6.02 7.78
N ARG A 276 1.23 -5.58 7.57
CA ARG A 276 1.55 -4.17 7.26
C ARG A 276 2.89 -4.05 6.53
N PHE A 277 3.11 -2.90 5.90
CA PHE A 277 4.44 -2.52 5.42
C PHE A 277 5.27 -1.89 6.54
N ARG A 278 6.57 -2.16 6.54
CA ARG A 278 7.56 -1.48 7.38
C ARG A 278 8.81 -1.17 6.57
N ILE A 279 9.36 0.02 6.79
CA ILE A 279 10.64 0.40 6.21
C ILE A 279 11.70 0.26 7.29
N VAL A 280 12.63 -0.68 7.07
CA VAL A 280 13.74 -0.94 7.98
C VAL A 280 15.01 -1.00 7.15
N ASN A 281 16.04 -0.26 7.57
CA ASN A 281 17.29 -0.10 6.81
C ASN A 281 17.05 0.29 5.34
N GLN A 282 16.06 1.15 5.08
CA GLN A 282 15.70 1.66 3.74
C GLN A 282 15.16 0.59 2.78
N VAL A 283 14.79 -0.57 3.29
CA VAL A 283 14.11 -1.64 2.57
C VAL A 283 12.67 -1.71 3.03
N ILE A 284 11.75 -1.77 2.06
CA ILE A 284 10.32 -1.98 2.28
C ILE A 284 10.11 -3.48 2.51
N CYS A 285 9.62 -3.83 3.70
CA CYS A 285 9.39 -5.19 4.15
C CYS A 285 7.91 -5.39 4.50
N LEU A 286 7.41 -6.59 4.27
CA LEU A 286 6.18 -7.04 4.91
C LEU A 286 6.47 -7.40 6.38
N GLN A 287 5.55 -7.07 7.26
CA GLN A 287 5.53 -7.53 8.65
C GLN A 287 4.17 -8.18 8.91
N ILE A 288 4.16 -9.30 9.62
CA ILE A 288 2.95 -10.04 9.96
C ILE A 288 2.67 -9.99 11.46
N GLN A 289 1.39 -10.01 11.80
CA GLN A 289 0.90 -10.33 13.13
C GLN A 289 0.48 -11.79 13.13
N GLN A 290 0.81 -12.50 14.20
CA GLN A 290 0.45 -13.90 14.37
C GLN A 290 -0.29 -14.13 15.69
N GLY A 291 -1.13 -15.15 15.73
CA GLY A 291 -1.79 -15.64 16.93
C GLY A 291 -1.93 -17.16 16.90
N LYS A 292 -2.00 -17.79 18.07
CA LYS A 292 -2.08 -19.25 18.22
C LYS A 292 -3.49 -19.74 17.90
N LEU A 293 -3.59 -20.64 16.94
CA LEU A 293 -4.85 -21.28 16.56
C LEU A 293 -5.16 -22.44 17.51
N THR A 294 -6.26 -22.32 18.24
CA THR A 294 -6.78 -23.34 19.17
C THR A 294 -8.22 -23.65 18.81
N ASN A 295 -8.52 -24.89 18.40
CA ASN A 295 -9.88 -25.34 18.07
C ASN A 295 -10.62 -24.37 17.13
N THR A 296 -9.98 -24.02 16.01
CA THR A 296 -10.47 -23.08 14.96
C THR A 296 -10.61 -21.61 15.34
N ILE A 297 -10.32 -21.25 16.61
CA ILE A 297 -10.36 -19.88 17.12
C ILE A 297 -8.93 -19.45 17.44
N ILE A 298 -8.64 -18.15 17.31
CA ILE A 298 -7.34 -17.61 17.71
C ILE A 298 -7.42 -17.12 19.14
N ASP A 299 -6.44 -17.52 19.94
CA ASP A 299 -6.29 -17.04 21.32
C ASP A 299 -5.83 -15.57 21.31
N PRO A 300 -6.67 -14.61 21.77
CA PRO A 300 -6.33 -13.19 21.73
C PRO A 300 -5.10 -12.83 22.56
N GLU A 301 -4.79 -13.58 23.62
CA GLU A 301 -3.64 -13.31 24.51
C GLU A 301 -2.30 -13.62 23.83
N THR A 302 -2.33 -14.49 22.81
CA THR A 302 -1.12 -14.90 22.08
C THR A 302 -0.80 -13.98 20.90
N VAL A 303 -1.66 -13.02 20.58
CA VAL A 303 -1.55 -12.19 19.38
C VAL A 303 -0.41 -11.18 19.51
N HIS A 304 0.58 -11.27 18.62
CA HIS A 304 1.70 -10.34 18.61
C HIS A 304 2.28 -10.14 17.20
N TRP A 305 2.92 -8.99 17.00
CA TRP A 305 3.67 -8.70 15.77
C TRP A 305 5.02 -9.40 15.81
N GLN A 306 5.37 -10.12 14.74
CA GLN A 306 6.70 -10.67 14.59
C GLN A 306 7.73 -9.56 14.32
N PRO A 307 8.98 -9.68 14.81
CA PRO A 307 10.04 -8.76 14.44
C PRO A 307 10.33 -8.84 12.93
N VAL A 308 10.72 -7.70 12.34
CA VAL A 308 11.06 -7.65 10.92
C VAL A 308 12.40 -8.32 10.69
N ASN A 309 12.38 -9.50 10.09
CA ASN A 309 13.58 -10.22 9.69
C ASN A 309 14.24 -9.52 8.51
N LEU A 310 15.33 -8.80 8.77
CA LEU A 310 16.04 -8.07 7.73
C LEU A 310 16.66 -9.03 6.69
N PRO A 311 16.58 -8.70 5.39
CA PRO A 311 17.35 -9.40 4.39
C PRO A 311 18.83 -9.03 4.55
N LEU A 312 19.72 -9.98 4.25
CA LEU A 312 21.15 -9.69 4.18
C LEU A 312 21.39 -8.81 2.96
N LEU A 313 21.70 -7.53 3.16
CA LEU A 313 21.88 -6.54 2.08
C LEU A 313 22.94 -6.94 1.03
N LYS A 314 23.85 -7.88 1.37
CA LYS A 314 24.85 -8.44 0.45
C LYS A 314 24.27 -9.48 -0.52
N ASN A 315 23.09 -10.03 -0.24
CA ASN A 315 22.49 -11.09 -1.06
C ASN A 315 21.44 -10.52 -2.02
N ASN A 316 21.85 -10.27 -3.27
CA ASN A 316 21.01 -9.69 -4.32
C ASN A 316 19.76 -10.50 -4.65
N ASN A 317 19.65 -11.76 -4.19
CA ASN A 317 18.50 -12.62 -4.45
C ASN A 317 17.35 -12.39 -3.45
N GLN A 318 17.59 -11.70 -2.33
CA GLN A 318 16.57 -11.44 -1.29
C GLN A 318 15.99 -10.03 -1.35
N VAL A 319 16.51 -9.15 -2.19
CA VAL A 319 16.07 -7.74 -2.28
C VAL A 319 16.01 -7.33 -3.75
N VAL A 320 14.92 -6.69 -4.15
CA VAL A 320 14.83 -6.06 -5.46
C VAL A 320 14.92 -4.56 -5.30
N ARG A 321 15.92 -3.96 -5.94
CA ARG A 321 16.07 -2.51 -6.03
C ARG A 321 15.38 -2.00 -7.29
N LEU A 322 14.47 -1.06 -7.13
CA LEU A 322 13.80 -0.40 -8.25
C LEU A 322 14.78 0.50 -9.01
N ASN A 323 14.60 0.56 -10.33
CA ASN A 323 15.33 1.44 -11.24
C ASN A 323 14.37 1.96 -12.33
N TYR A 324 14.84 2.74 -13.28
CA TYR A 324 13.96 3.32 -14.31
C TYR A 324 13.17 2.25 -15.11
N THR A 325 13.73 1.06 -15.33
CA THR A 325 13.09 0.00 -16.12
C THR A 325 12.24 -0.94 -15.27
N ILE A 326 12.68 -1.26 -14.06
CA ILE A 326 12.05 -2.16 -13.09
C ILE A 326 11.41 -1.31 -11.99
N ARG A 327 10.17 -0.91 -12.23
CA ARG A 327 9.39 -0.07 -11.30
C ARG A 327 7.90 -0.33 -11.32
N SER A 328 7.49 -1.50 -11.78
CA SER A 328 6.10 -1.92 -11.82
C SER A 328 5.79 -2.87 -10.67
N LEU A 329 4.59 -2.76 -10.11
CA LEU A 329 4.06 -3.65 -9.08
C LEU A 329 2.71 -4.18 -9.54
N ASN A 330 2.58 -5.51 -9.54
CA ASN A 330 1.31 -6.18 -9.82
C ASN A 330 0.38 -6.06 -8.62
N LEU A 331 -0.88 -5.72 -8.89
CA LEU A 331 -1.92 -5.60 -7.88
C LEU A 331 -2.79 -6.86 -7.96
N ASP A 332 -2.83 -7.62 -6.87
CA ASP A 332 -3.57 -8.87 -6.86
C ASP A 332 -3.91 -9.37 -5.47
N ASP A 333 -4.83 -10.33 -5.48
CA ASP A 333 -5.33 -11.07 -4.36
C ASP A 333 -4.92 -12.53 -4.52
N VAL A 334 -4.21 -13.05 -3.53
CA VAL A 334 -3.82 -14.45 -3.45
C VAL A 334 -4.65 -15.11 -2.36
N GLU A 335 -5.45 -16.08 -2.78
CA GLU A 335 -6.31 -16.85 -1.89
C GLU A 335 -5.85 -18.31 -1.83
N VAL A 336 -5.85 -18.86 -0.63
CA VAL A 336 -5.57 -20.28 -0.41
C VAL A 336 -6.84 -21.12 -0.63
N SER A 337 -6.69 -22.44 -0.72
CA SER A 337 -7.85 -23.33 -0.83
C SER A 337 -8.76 -23.26 0.41
N ARG A 338 -10.02 -23.69 0.27
CA ARG A 338 -11.03 -23.62 1.35
C ARG A 338 -10.64 -24.38 2.64
N SER A 339 -9.75 -25.36 2.54
CA SER A 339 -9.24 -26.16 3.66
C SER A 339 -7.90 -25.66 4.20
N SER A 340 -7.41 -24.53 3.70
CA SER A 340 -6.10 -23.97 4.04
C SER A 340 -6.25 -22.59 4.66
N ILE A 341 -5.23 -22.19 5.41
CA ILE A 341 -5.10 -20.88 6.03
C ILE A 341 -3.74 -20.30 5.72
N VAL A 342 -3.60 -18.98 5.74
CA VAL A 342 -2.32 -18.34 5.43
C VAL A 342 -1.39 -18.41 6.64
N THR A 343 -0.21 -18.99 6.42
CA THR A 343 0.88 -19.08 7.40
C THR A 343 2.14 -18.36 6.95
N GLY A 344 2.22 -17.91 5.69
CA GLY A 344 3.37 -17.20 5.18
C GLY A 344 3.03 -16.26 4.02
N VAL A 345 3.80 -15.18 3.90
CA VAL A 345 3.68 -14.18 2.83
C VAL A 345 5.05 -13.80 2.30
N LYS A 346 5.13 -13.50 1.00
CA LYS A 346 6.34 -12.94 0.38
C LYS A 346 5.99 -12.07 -0.81
N VAL A 347 6.81 -11.05 -1.04
CA VAL A 347 6.87 -10.39 -2.34
C VAL A 347 7.81 -11.22 -3.21
N PHE A 348 7.46 -11.45 -4.46
CA PHE A 348 8.31 -12.19 -5.39
C PHE A 348 8.46 -11.41 -6.69
N ARG A 349 9.57 -11.64 -7.38
CA ARG A 349 9.79 -11.13 -8.74
C ARG A 349 9.33 -12.19 -9.73
N ASN A 350 8.58 -11.78 -10.74
CA ASN A 350 8.12 -12.69 -11.79
C ASN A 350 9.31 -13.41 -12.44
N GLY A 351 9.22 -14.73 -12.64
CA GLY A 351 10.31 -15.57 -13.15
C GLY A 351 11.20 -16.26 -12.11
N SER A 352 10.97 -16.08 -10.81
CA SER A 352 11.63 -16.84 -9.73
C SER A 352 10.61 -17.71 -8.99
N MET A 353 10.38 -18.92 -9.50
CA MET A 353 9.50 -19.92 -8.89
C MET A 353 10.36 -21.06 -8.34
N ASN A 354 10.58 -21.09 -7.04
CA ASN A 354 11.06 -22.29 -6.37
C ASN A 354 9.88 -23.07 -5.81
N SER A 355 9.87 -24.36 -6.11
CA SER A 355 8.95 -25.37 -5.61
C SER A 355 9.32 -25.78 -4.19
N SER A 356 8.32 -25.79 -3.30
CA SER A 356 8.35 -26.13 -1.87
C SER A 356 8.83 -25.00 -0.94
N PRO A 357 8.02 -24.57 0.07
CA PRO A 357 6.66 -25.03 0.42
C PRO A 357 5.58 -24.70 -0.64
N ILE A 358 4.32 -25.12 -0.40
CA ILE A 358 3.17 -24.83 -1.28
C ILE A 358 2.88 -23.32 -1.23
N TRP A 359 3.41 -22.59 -2.21
CA TRP A 359 3.11 -21.19 -2.41
C TRP A 359 1.93 -21.05 -3.38
N TYR A 360 0.94 -20.26 -2.97
CA TYR A 360 -0.12 -19.81 -3.87
C TYR A 360 0.35 -18.55 -4.59
N PHE A 361 0.06 -18.46 -5.89
CA PHE A 361 0.45 -17.34 -6.74
C PHE A 361 -0.78 -16.74 -7.43
N PRO A 362 -0.69 -15.47 -7.86
CA PRO A 362 -1.69 -14.85 -8.73
C PRO A 362 -2.08 -15.74 -9.92
N LYS A 363 -3.37 -15.79 -10.26
CA LYS A 363 -3.92 -16.74 -11.24
C LYS A 363 -3.68 -16.32 -12.70
N SER A 364 -3.44 -15.04 -12.98
CA SER A 364 -3.40 -14.50 -14.34
C SER A 364 -2.01 -14.48 -14.97
N ASN A 365 -1.95 -14.56 -16.30
CA ASN A 365 -0.76 -14.15 -17.03
C ASN A 365 -0.48 -12.67 -16.74
N VAL A 366 0.74 -12.35 -16.32
CA VAL A 366 1.11 -10.98 -15.93
C VAL A 366 1.06 -10.03 -17.14
N GLU A 367 1.26 -10.57 -18.34
CA GLU A 367 1.33 -9.81 -19.59
C GLU A 367 -0.01 -9.23 -20.06
N THR A 368 -1.14 -9.77 -19.59
CA THR A 368 -2.48 -9.29 -19.97
C THR A 368 -3.02 -8.19 -19.05
N ARG A 369 -2.26 -7.80 -18.02
CA ARG A 369 -2.68 -6.78 -17.05
C ARG A 369 -2.56 -5.38 -17.64
N LYS A 370 -3.46 -4.50 -17.21
CA LYS A 370 -3.52 -3.10 -17.64
C LYS A 370 -2.78 -2.20 -16.65
N GLU A 371 -2.04 -1.22 -17.18
CA GLU A 371 -1.41 -0.19 -16.35
C GLU A 371 -2.46 0.78 -15.81
N ILE A 372 -2.47 1.02 -14.50
CA ILE A 372 -3.17 2.17 -13.93
C ILE A 372 -2.33 3.42 -14.23
N ASN A 373 -2.79 4.23 -15.17
CA ASN A 373 -2.08 5.45 -15.55
C ASN A 373 -2.16 6.50 -14.41
N ILE A 374 -1.00 6.78 -13.81
CA ILE A 374 -0.79 7.80 -12.77
C ILE A 374 0.22 8.86 -13.20
N ASN A 375 0.50 8.98 -14.50
CA ASN A 375 1.46 9.94 -15.01
C ASN A 375 0.95 11.37 -14.86
N ASN A 376 1.85 12.29 -14.52
CA ASN A 376 1.55 13.72 -14.34
C ASN A 376 0.46 14.02 -13.28
N LEU A 377 0.33 13.18 -12.25
CA LEU A 377 -0.58 13.42 -11.13
C LEU A 377 0.14 14.01 -9.91
N ASN A 378 -0.62 14.50 -8.94
CA ASN A 378 -0.09 15.12 -7.73
C ASN A 378 0.19 14.10 -6.62
N VAL A 379 0.74 14.58 -5.50
CA VAL A 379 0.92 13.76 -4.30
C VAL A 379 -0.43 13.43 -3.65
N PRO A 380 -0.62 12.22 -3.11
CA PRO A 380 -1.92 11.73 -2.60
C PRO A 380 -2.24 12.19 -1.18
N THR A 381 -1.57 13.23 -0.70
CA THR A 381 -1.72 13.77 0.67
C THR A 381 -2.32 15.17 0.69
N SER A 382 -2.66 15.71 -0.49
CA SER A 382 -3.20 17.05 -0.64
C SER A 382 -4.69 17.12 -0.31
N SER A 383 -5.40 16.00 -0.42
CA SER A 383 -6.84 15.91 -0.19
C SER A 383 -7.15 15.22 1.13
N LEU A 384 -8.30 15.58 1.71
CA LEU A 384 -8.85 14.98 2.93
C LEU A 384 -10.00 14.01 2.64
N GLU A 385 -10.42 13.88 1.38
CA GLU A 385 -11.47 12.92 1.00
C GLU A 385 -10.92 11.49 0.98
N GLU A 386 -11.81 10.51 1.12
CA GLU A 386 -11.44 9.09 1.07
C GLU A 386 -11.03 8.70 -0.37
N ASN A 387 -9.97 7.92 -0.50
CA ASN A 387 -9.49 7.39 -1.75
C ASN A 387 -10.38 6.25 -2.25
N GLU A 388 -10.62 6.24 -3.56
CA GLU A 388 -11.34 5.16 -4.22
C GLU A 388 -10.40 4.01 -4.59
N ILE A 389 -10.89 2.78 -4.49
CA ILE A 389 -10.17 1.59 -4.95
C ILE A 389 -10.48 1.38 -6.42
N LEU A 390 -9.51 1.71 -7.27
CA LEU A 390 -9.64 1.54 -8.72
C LEU A 390 -9.05 0.20 -9.19
N SER A 391 -8.12 -0.37 -8.42
CA SER A 391 -7.48 -1.63 -8.79
C SER A 391 -8.42 -2.81 -8.55
N LYS A 392 -8.60 -3.64 -9.57
CA LYS A 392 -9.21 -4.97 -9.46
C LYS A 392 -8.13 -6.07 -9.48
N PRO A 393 -8.26 -7.11 -8.65
CA PRO A 393 -7.37 -8.25 -8.67
C PRO A 393 -7.29 -8.89 -10.06
N ASN A 394 -6.13 -9.46 -10.41
CA ASN A 394 -5.81 -10.06 -11.71
C ASN A 394 -5.95 -9.16 -12.96
N GLU A 395 -6.34 -7.88 -12.82
CA GLU A 395 -6.56 -6.99 -13.97
C GLU A 395 -5.49 -5.91 -14.09
N TYR A 396 -4.95 -5.41 -12.96
CA TYR A 396 -4.13 -4.20 -12.97
C TYR A 396 -2.72 -4.38 -12.42
N TYR A 397 -1.83 -3.54 -12.92
CA TYR A 397 -0.55 -3.22 -12.29
C TYR A 397 -0.38 -1.70 -12.25
N VAL A 398 0.56 -1.25 -11.43
CA VAL A 398 0.90 0.17 -11.33
C VAL A 398 2.40 0.36 -11.43
N LYS A 399 2.81 1.43 -12.07
CA LYS A 399 4.22 1.78 -12.28
C LYS A 399 4.57 2.97 -11.41
N PHE A 400 5.57 2.82 -10.54
CA PHE A 400 6.12 3.97 -9.82
C PHE A 400 6.64 4.99 -10.83
N THR A 401 6.17 6.23 -10.68
CA THR A 401 6.50 7.35 -11.57
C THR A 401 6.61 8.62 -10.74
N THR A 402 6.95 9.73 -11.36
CA THR A 402 7.03 11.01 -10.66
C THR A 402 5.69 11.73 -10.68
N THR A 403 5.54 12.65 -9.74
CA THR A 403 4.54 13.70 -9.80
C THR A 403 4.67 14.55 -11.06
N SER A 404 3.66 15.38 -11.33
CA SER A 404 3.64 16.28 -12.48
C SER A 404 4.83 17.24 -12.52
N TRP A 405 5.38 17.42 -13.72
CA TRP A 405 6.34 18.48 -14.00
C TRP A 405 5.78 19.88 -13.74
N LYS A 406 4.47 20.08 -13.99
CA LYS A 406 3.84 21.40 -13.86
C LYS A 406 3.67 21.84 -12.41
N THR A 407 3.34 20.92 -11.51
CA THR A 407 2.99 21.24 -10.11
C THR A 407 4.10 20.92 -9.12
N ASP A 408 4.94 19.92 -9.42
CA ASP A 408 5.97 19.43 -8.49
C ASP A 408 7.33 19.17 -9.17
N ILE A 409 7.51 19.59 -10.43
CA ILE A 409 8.76 19.45 -11.20
C ILE A 409 9.27 18.00 -11.15
N ALA A 410 8.35 17.03 -11.14
CA ALA A 410 8.64 15.62 -11.03
C ALA A 410 9.56 15.24 -9.84
N GLN A 411 9.52 15.99 -8.72
CA GLN A 411 10.45 15.80 -7.59
C GLN A 411 10.06 14.67 -6.64
N THR A 412 8.80 14.21 -6.69
CA THR A 412 8.27 13.20 -5.77
C THR A 412 7.84 11.95 -6.53
N VAL A 413 8.13 10.77 -5.99
CA VAL A 413 7.68 9.50 -6.58
C VAL A 413 6.34 9.07 -6.01
N VAL A 414 5.42 8.68 -6.89
CA VAL A 414 4.10 8.12 -6.59
C VAL A 414 3.93 6.75 -7.28
N PRO A 415 3.08 5.84 -6.77
CA PRO A 415 2.25 5.96 -5.56
C PRO A 415 3.08 5.92 -4.27
N PHE A 416 2.49 6.36 -3.16
CA PHE A 416 3.06 6.21 -1.82
C PHE A 416 2.79 4.80 -1.26
N ILE A 417 3.53 4.38 -0.23
CA ILE A 417 3.31 3.12 0.49
C ILE A 417 2.47 3.42 1.72
N ASP A 418 1.30 2.80 1.84
CA ASP A 418 0.47 2.87 3.04
C ASP A 418 1.10 2.00 4.14
N LEU A 419 1.41 2.60 5.28
CA LEU A 419 2.06 1.93 6.42
C LEU A 419 1.05 1.45 7.48
N GLN A 420 -0.23 1.74 7.29
CA GLN A 420 -1.26 1.32 8.23
C GLN A 420 -1.32 -0.19 8.36
N GLU A 421 -1.65 -0.65 9.56
CA GLU A 421 -1.86 -2.06 9.81
C GLU A 421 -3.26 -2.51 9.43
N VAL A 422 -3.32 -3.70 8.86
CA VAL A 422 -4.57 -4.38 8.57
C VAL A 422 -4.59 -5.63 9.44
N THR A 423 -5.53 -5.67 10.37
CA THR A 423 -5.69 -6.76 11.34
C THR A 423 -7.13 -7.23 11.38
N THR A 424 -7.32 -8.43 11.91
CA THR A 424 -8.65 -8.98 12.21
C THR A 424 -9.03 -8.66 13.66
N ASP A 425 -10.29 -8.29 13.90
CA ASP A 425 -10.83 -8.09 15.25
C ASP A 425 -12.27 -8.63 15.33
N PRO A 426 -12.56 -9.70 16.09
CA PRO A 426 -11.60 -10.44 16.92
C PRO A 426 -10.55 -11.15 16.06
N PRO A 427 -9.36 -11.44 16.61
CA PRO A 427 -8.30 -12.15 15.90
C PRO A 427 -8.83 -13.41 15.23
N SER A 428 -8.62 -13.52 13.93
CA SER A 428 -9.18 -14.60 13.11
C SER A 428 -8.18 -15.05 12.06
N ALA A 429 -8.24 -16.33 11.70
CA ALA A 429 -7.43 -16.85 10.61
C ALA A 429 -7.87 -16.21 9.30
N ILE A 430 -6.92 -16.01 8.39
CA ILE A 430 -7.15 -15.42 7.08
C ILE A 430 -7.06 -16.48 5.98
N GLY A 431 -7.86 -16.31 4.93
CA GLY A 431 -7.91 -17.16 3.74
C GLY A 431 -7.15 -16.59 2.55
N GLY A 432 -6.55 -15.42 2.68
CA GLY A 432 -5.74 -14.81 1.64
C GLY A 432 -5.21 -13.43 2.01
N VAL A 433 -4.36 -12.92 1.14
CA VAL A 433 -3.73 -11.59 1.25
C VAL A 433 -3.72 -10.92 -0.11
N GLY A 434 -3.74 -9.59 -0.13
CA GLY A 434 -3.68 -8.83 -1.37
C GLY A 434 -2.95 -7.51 -1.23
N ILE A 435 -2.60 -6.94 -2.38
CA ILE A 435 -2.07 -5.58 -2.50
C ILE A 435 -2.94 -4.84 -3.51
N TYR A 436 -3.39 -3.65 -3.15
CA TYR A 436 -4.28 -2.84 -3.97
C TYR A 436 -3.78 -1.40 -4.07
N HIS A 437 -4.30 -0.69 -5.07
CA HIS A 437 -4.07 0.73 -5.28
C HIS A 437 -5.36 1.50 -5.02
N LYS A 438 -5.24 2.55 -4.21
CA LYS A 438 -6.32 3.50 -3.93
C LYS A 438 -5.84 4.91 -4.25
N ARG A 439 -6.71 5.74 -4.84
CA ARG A 439 -6.37 7.13 -5.15
C ARG A 439 -7.60 8.01 -5.25
N GLN A 440 -7.38 9.32 -5.29
CA GLN A 440 -8.32 10.24 -5.89
C GLN A 440 -7.95 10.51 -7.35
N LYS A 441 -8.90 11.07 -8.11
CA LYS A 441 -8.72 11.30 -9.55
C LYS A 441 -7.52 12.18 -9.91
N SER A 442 -7.10 13.08 -9.00
CA SER A 442 -6.06 14.09 -9.24
C SER A 442 -4.67 13.73 -8.70
N ASP A 443 -4.51 12.57 -8.05
CA ASP A 443 -3.27 12.16 -7.41
C ASP A 443 -2.78 10.75 -7.80
N GLY A 444 -1.52 10.47 -7.46
CA GLY A 444 -0.88 9.20 -7.76
C GLY A 444 -1.28 8.04 -6.83
N GLY A 445 -2.02 8.29 -5.76
CA GLY A 445 -2.51 7.29 -4.82
C GLY A 445 -1.50 6.60 -3.90
N PHE A 446 -2.00 5.57 -3.22
CA PHE A 446 -1.29 4.71 -2.28
C PHE A 446 -1.34 3.24 -2.71
N ILE A 447 -0.30 2.51 -2.34
CA ILE A 447 -0.25 1.05 -2.34
C ILE A 447 -0.47 0.57 -0.92
N ALA A 448 -1.50 -0.24 -0.72
CA ALA A 448 -1.89 -0.72 0.59
C ALA A 448 -2.04 -2.25 0.59
N PRO A 449 -1.68 -2.93 1.69
CA PRO A 449 -1.98 -4.33 1.87
C PRO A 449 -3.44 -4.50 2.28
N LYS A 450 -4.02 -5.67 2.00
CA LYS A 450 -5.33 -6.08 2.51
C LYS A 450 -5.33 -7.56 2.86
N LEU A 451 -6.29 -7.96 3.69
CA LEU A 451 -6.52 -9.35 4.08
C LEU A 451 -7.82 -9.85 3.46
N LEU A 452 -7.91 -11.17 3.29
CA LEU A 452 -9.12 -11.85 2.88
C LEU A 452 -9.49 -12.83 3.99
N SER A 453 -10.71 -12.69 4.53
CA SER A 453 -11.20 -13.63 5.53
C SER A 453 -11.30 -15.05 4.95
N VAL A 454 -11.27 -16.06 5.82
CA VAL A 454 -11.61 -17.43 5.41
C VAL A 454 -13.02 -17.44 4.80
N ASN A 455 -13.26 -18.37 3.89
CA ASN A 455 -14.59 -18.56 3.31
C ASN A 455 -15.48 -19.36 4.28
N TYR A 456 -16.32 -18.66 5.02
CA TYR A 456 -17.18 -19.26 6.04
C TYR A 456 -18.32 -20.12 5.47
N SER A 457 -18.60 -20.07 4.16
CA SER A 457 -19.58 -20.97 3.53
C SER A 457 -19.13 -22.44 3.52
N SER A 458 -17.82 -22.67 3.68
CA SER A 458 -17.24 -24.01 3.75
C SER A 458 -17.18 -24.59 5.17
N ILE A 459 -17.41 -23.75 6.19
CA ILE A 459 -17.31 -24.11 7.61
C ILE A 459 -18.70 -24.51 8.18
N LEU A 460 -19.79 -24.08 7.55
CA LEU A 460 -21.18 -24.46 7.88
C LEU A 460 -21.67 -25.66 7.06
#